data_AF-A0A7J5ADJ6-F1
#
_entry.id   AF-A0A7J5ADJ6-F1
#
_cell.length_a   1.000
_cell.length_b   1.000
_cell.length_c   1.000
_cell.angle_alpha   90.00
_cell.angle_beta   90.00
_cell.angle_gamma   90.00
#
_symmetry.space_group_name_H-M   'P 1'
#
loop_
_entity.id
_entity.type
_entity.pdbx_description
1 polymer ?
#
loop_
_entity_poly.entity_id
_entity_poly.type
_entity_poly.pdbx_seq_one_letter_code
_entity_poly.pdbx_strand_id
1 'polypeptide(L)'
;MEISYRKIIASVLLGLTFQFSFAQSNSTFCKAVANENFNKIERLVIKQVKRHKNGQHYYNGAGSGYQTNFTSSFNSITNWFKNQTCVEDAYWDKCENKIAIYPSWTIIGVKFKTKKRIVEKCFSIQIGTTGTIHLLGWKPALFKTKNRLVYKKCYDCNGFIALQKLNCFPYSKKDTIVTEKFNKLE
;
A
#
# COMPACT_ATOMS: atom_id res chain seq x y z
N MET A 1 30.03 -63.22 0.85
CA MET A 1 30.37 -61.88 1.38
C MET A 1 29.29 -60.92 0.89
N GLU A 2 28.11 -60.97 1.52
CA GLU A 2 26.94 -60.15 1.14
C GLU A 2 26.59 -59.22 2.31
N ILE A 3 27.53 -58.36 2.64
CA ILE A 3 27.28 -57.24 3.54
C ILE A 3 27.85 -56.04 2.81
N SER A 4 27.00 -55.06 2.50
CA SER A 4 27.36 -53.65 2.25
C SER A 4 26.74 -53.00 1.00
N TYR A 5 25.44 -53.22 0.75
CA TYR A 5 24.68 -52.28 -0.11
C TYR A 5 23.42 -51.74 0.56
N ARG A 6 22.73 -52.54 1.40
CA ARG A 6 21.52 -52.06 2.11
C ARG A 6 21.79 -50.98 3.17
N LYS A 7 22.99 -50.92 3.76
CA LYS A 7 23.33 -49.91 4.77
C LYS A 7 23.66 -48.53 4.19
N ILE A 8 24.08 -48.46 2.92
CA ILE A 8 24.46 -47.18 2.27
C ILE A 8 23.19 -46.45 1.76
N ILE A 9 22.17 -47.19 1.32
CA ILE A 9 20.90 -46.59 0.87
C ILE A 9 20.14 -45.98 2.05
N ALA A 10 20.20 -46.62 3.23
CA ALA A 10 19.55 -46.11 4.43
C ALA A 10 20.19 -44.80 4.96
N SER A 11 21.50 -44.60 4.77
CA SER A 11 22.18 -43.36 5.19
C SER A 11 21.98 -42.20 4.21
N VAL A 12 21.70 -42.44 2.94
CA VAL A 12 21.35 -41.38 1.96
C VAL A 12 19.91 -40.89 2.15
N LEU A 13 18.98 -41.74 2.60
CA LEU A 13 17.60 -41.37 2.88
C LEU A 13 17.40 -40.59 4.20
N LEU A 14 18.32 -40.69 5.16
CA LEU A 14 18.27 -39.88 6.38
C LEU A 14 18.90 -38.48 6.24
N GLY A 15 19.71 -38.24 5.20
CA GLY A 15 20.35 -36.93 4.95
C GLY A 15 19.48 -35.89 4.25
N LEU A 16 18.29 -36.28 3.79
CA LEU A 16 17.38 -35.43 3.00
C LEU A 16 16.15 -34.94 3.78
N THR A 17 16.19 -34.99 5.11
CA THR A 17 15.37 -34.08 5.91
C THR A 17 16.08 -32.72 5.99
N PHE A 18 16.22 -32.08 4.82
CA PHE A 18 16.33 -30.63 4.77
C PHE A 18 15.09 -30.11 5.47
N GLN A 19 15.23 -29.86 6.77
CA GLN A 19 14.30 -29.03 7.49
C GLN A 19 14.43 -27.65 6.85
N PHE A 20 13.62 -27.43 5.81
CA PHE A 20 13.04 -26.13 5.52
C PHE A 20 12.22 -25.77 6.76
N SER A 21 12.92 -25.45 7.85
CA SER A 21 12.40 -24.57 8.86
C SER A 21 12.13 -23.28 8.10
N PHE A 22 10.90 -23.16 7.61
CA PHE A 22 10.27 -21.88 7.35
C PHE A 22 10.29 -21.15 8.69
N ALA A 23 11.44 -20.60 9.06
CA ALA A 23 11.53 -19.47 9.95
C ALA A 23 10.83 -18.34 9.18
N GLN A 24 9.50 -18.36 9.19
CA GLN A 24 8.70 -17.18 8.91
C GLN A 24 9.18 -16.19 9.95
N SER A 25 10.15 -15.37 9.56
CA SER A 25 10.49 -14.10 10.15
C SER A 25 9.19 -13.31 10.24
N ASN A 26 8.43 -13.59 11.28
CA ASN A 26 7.10 -13.04 11.44
C ASN A 26 7.35 -11.62 11.87
N SER A 27 7.39 -10.73 10.88
CA SER A 27 7.66 -9.32 11.06
C SER A 27 6.73 -8.78 12.15
N THR A 28 7.20 -7.79 12.92
CA THR A 28 6.38 -7.17 13.97
C THR A 28 5.05 -6.63 13.43
N PHE A 29 5.02 -6.31 12.13
CA PHE A 29 3.82 -5.99 11.37
C PHE A 29 2.89 -7.19 11.19
N CYS A 30 3.38 -8.32 10.66
CA CYS A 30 2.54 -9.50 10.46
C CYS A 30 2.02 -10.12 11.76
N LYS A 31 2.78 -10.05 12.85
CA LYS A 31 2.25 -10.38 14.19
C LYS A 31 1.09 -9.49 14.60
N ALA A 32 1.12 -8.19 14.26
CA ALA A 32 0.02 -7.27 14.53
C ALA A 32 -1.21 -7.57 13.67
N VAL A 33 -1.00 -7.87 12.38
CA VAL A 33 -2.05 -8.29 11.44
C VAL A 33 -2.74 -9.58 11.88
N ALA A 34 -1.97 -10.60 12.22
CA ALA A 34 -2.49 -11.91 12.64
C ALA A 34 -3.41 -11.81 13.87
N ASN A 35 -3.14 -10.84 14.76
CA ASN A 35 -3.91 -10.59 15.97
C ASN A 35 -4.89 -9.41 15.83
N GLU A 36 -5.11 -8.90 14.61
CA GLU A 36 -6.02 -7.78 14.32
C GLU A 36 -5.76 -6.52 15.18
N ASN A 37 -4.51 -6.29 15.60
CA ASN A 37 -4.13 -5.13 16.39
C ASN A 37 -3.94 -3.89 15.50
N PHE A 38 -5.06 -3.30 15.06
CA PHE A 38 -5.06 -2.19 14.11
C PHE A 38 -4.34 -0.95 14.64
N ASN A 39 -4.38 -0.68 15.95
CA ASN A 39 -3.61 0.41 16.55
C ASN A 39 -2.09 0.25 16.31
N LYS A 40 -1.56 -0.98 16.44
CA LYS A 40 -0.14 -1.27 16.16
C LYS A 40 0.16 -1.22 14.66
N ILE A 41 -0.76 -1.71 13.82
CA ILE A 41 -0.65 -1.62 12.36
C ILE A 41 -0.55 -0.15 11.94
N GLU A 42 -1.46 0.70 12.39
CA GLU A 42 -1.46 2.15 12.08
C GLU A 42 -0.17 2.83 12.51
N ARG A 43 0.35 2.54 13.71
CA ARG A 43 1.64 3.09 14.16
C ARG A 43 2.79 2.72 13.21
N LEU A 44 2.79 1.51 12.67
CA LEU A 44 3.81 1.07 11.70
C LEU A 44 3.60 1.74 10.34
N VAL A 45 2.36 1.89 9.88
CA VAL A 45 2.02 2.62 8.65
C VAL A 45 2.42 4.09 8.76
N ILE A 46 2.15 4.75 9.88
CA ILE A 46 2.57 6.12 10.16
C ILE A 46 4.10 6.26 10.04
N LYS A 47 4.87 5.29 10.52
CA LYS A 47 6.35 5.30 10.36
C LYS A 47 6.74 5.24 8.89
N GLN A 48 6.09 4.41 8.07
CA GLN A 48 6.36 4.33 6.63
C GLN A 48 5.98 5.61 5.90
N VAL A 49 4.81 6.19 6.20
CA VAL A 49 4.39 7.48 5.64
C VAL A 49 5.39 8.58 6.00
N LYS A 50 5.88 8.61 7.25
CA LYS A 50 6.92 9.57 7.68
C LYS A 50 8.24 9.37 6.95
N ARG A 51 8.65 8.12 6.69
CA ARG A 51 9.87 7.79 5.95
C ARG A 51 9.80 8.27 4.49
N HIS A 52 8.64 8.13 3.86
CA HIS A 52 8.41 8.51 2.46
C HIS A 52 7.61 9.82 2.33
N LYS A 53 7.72 10.72 3.31
CA LYS A 53 6.85 11.91 3.41
C LYS A 53 7.09 12.95 2.32
N ASN A 54 8.25 12.95 1.67
CA ASN A 54 8.61 13.95 0.67
C ASN A 54 8.33 13.40 -0.74
N GLY A 55 7.94 14.27 -1.67
CA GLY A 55 7.77 13.93 -3.08
C GLY A 55 8.98 14.35 -3.91
N GLN A 56 8.99 13.97 -5.18
CA GLN A 56 9.98 14.39 -6.16
C GLN A 56 9.60 15.76 -6.72
N HIS A 57 10.55 16.69 -6.71
CA HIS A 57 10.35 18.02 -7.30
C HIS A 57 10.66 17.97 -8.79
N TYR A 58 9.82 18.57 -9.60
CA TYR A 58 10.05 18.71 -11.03
C TYR A 58 9.60 20.08 -11.52
N TYR A 59 10.21 20.52 -12.61
CA TYR A 59 9.90 21.79 -13.26
C TYR A 59 9.04 21.53 -14.48
N ASN A 60 7.90 22.21 -14.59
CA ASN A 60 6.92 21.99 -15.66
C ASN A 60 6.90 23.13 -16.69
N GLY A 61 8.04 23.80 -16.90
CA GLY A 61 8.20 24.90 -17.85
C GLY A 61 8.02 26.30 -17.26
N ALA A 62 8.29 27.30 -18.10
CA ALA A 62 8.17 28.71 -17.72
C ALA A 62 6.70 29.05 -17.41
N GLY A 63 6.46 29.73 -16.28
CA GLY A 63 5.13 30.16 -15.85
C GLY A 63 4.37 29.18 -14.93
N SER A 64 4.79 27.92 -14.80
CA SER A 64 4.09 26.91 -13.98
C SER A 64 4.79 26.57 -12.64
N GLY A 65 6.04 26.99 -12.47
CA GLY A 65 6.82 26.81 -11.25
C GLY A 65 7.24 25.36 -10.96
N TYR A 66 7.82 25.14 -9.79
CA TYR A 66 8.16 23.78 -9.33
C TYR A 66 6.93 23.07 -8.78
N GLN A 67 6.72 21.83 -9.24
CA GLN A 67 5.66 20.95 -8.77
C GLN A 67 6.24 19.79 -7.96
N THR A 68 5.41 19.14 -7.14
CA THR A 68 5.81 18.00 -6.32
C THR A 68 4.98 16.77 -6.69
N ASN A 69 5.64 15.70 -7.12
CA ASN A 69 5.01 14.42 -7.43
C ASN A 69 5.25 13.41 -6.30
N PHE A 70 4.17 12.81 -5.77
CA PHE A 70 4.23 11.81 -4.69
C PHE A 70 4.09 10.35 -5.17
N THR A 71 3.99 10.12 -6.48
CA THR A 71 3.81 8.78 -7.08
C THR A 71 4.86 7.78 -6.58
N SER A 72 6.14 8.16 -6.60
CA SER A 72 7.24 7.33 -6.11
C SER A 72 7.11 6.99 -4.61
N SER A 73 6.61 7.93 -3.81
CA SER A 73 6.38 7.75 -2.38
C SER A 73 5.23 6.78 -2.10
N PHE A 74 4.10 6.93 -2.81
CA PHE A 74 2.98 6.01 -2.70
C PHE A 74 3.31 4.61 -3.22
N ASN A 75 4.07 4.50 -4.33
CA ASN A 75 4.59 3.23 -4.81
C ASN A 75 5.49 2.56 -3.78
N SER A 76 6.38 3.32 -3.12
CA SER A 76 7.26 2.80 -2.07
C SER A 76 6.48 2.25 -0.88
N ILE A 77 5.48 3.00 -0.38
CA ILE A 77 4.63 2.56 0.74
C ILE A 77 3.80 1.33 0.34
N THR A 78 3.21 1.34 -0.87
CA THR A 78 2.40 0.22 -1.38
C THR A 78 3.26 -1.04 -1.55
N ASN A 79 4.47 -0.92 -2.09
CA ASN A 79 5.39 -2.04 -2.25
C ASN A 79 5.87 -2.57 -0.89
N TRP A 80 6.06 -1.70 0.11
CA TRP A 80 6.35 -2.16 1.47
C TRP A 80 5.25 -3.08 2.02
N PHE A 81 3.97 -2.77 1.76
CA PHE A 81 2.87 -3.68 2.11
C PHE A 81 2.94 -4.99 1.32
N LYS A 82 3.13 -4.93 0.00
CA LYS A 82 3.22 -6.13 -0.86
C LYS A 82 4.34 -7.09 -0.45
N ASN A 83 5.41 -6.56 0.13
CA ASN A 83 6.54 -7.35 0.61
C ASN A 83 6.28 -8.02 1.98
N GLN A 84 5.10 -7.85 2.59
CA GLN A 84 4.74 -8.52 3.83
C GLN A 84 4.02 -9.84 3.54
N THR A 85 4.45 -10.93 4.18
CA THR A 85 3.86 -12.27 3.98
C THR A 85 2.38 -12.38 4.41
N CYS A 86 1.95 -11.50 5.32
CA CYS A 86 0.57 -11.39 5.80
C CYS A 86 -0.31 -10.48 4.94
N VAL A 87 0.20 -9.93 3.85
CA VAL A 87 -0.57 -9.11 2.89
C VAL A 87 -0.85 -9.96 1.66
N GLU A 88 -2.11 -10.06 1.30
CA GLU A 88 -2.54 -10.72 0.06
C GLU A 88 -2.39 -9.80 -1.14
N ASP A 89 -2.78 -8.53 -0.97
CA ASP A 89 -2.72 -7.53 -2.03
C ASP A 89 -2.69 -6.12 -1.42
N ALA A 90 -2.11 -5.19 -2.17
CA ALA A 90 -2.12 -3.77 -1.83
C ALA A 90 -2.15 -2.92 -3.09
N TYR A 91 -2.98 -1.88 -3.08
CA TYR A 91 -3.15 -0.98 -4.21
C TYR A 91 -3.54 0.41 -3.74
N TRP A 92 -3.11 1.43 -4.47
CA TRP A 92 -3.48 2.81 -4.19
C TRP A 92 -4.24 3.39 -5.39
N ASP A 93 -5.02 4.43 -5.15
CA ASP A 93 -5.94 5.05 -6.12
C ASP A 93 -5.25 5.87 -7.24
N LYS A 94 -4.13 5.36 -7.77
CA LYS A 94 -3.28 6.03 -8.76
C LYS A 94 -3.95 6.34 -10.11
N CYS A 95 -5.00 5.62 -10.48
CA CYS A 95 -5.73 5.82 -11.74
C CYS A 95 -7.08 6.50 -11.53
N GLU A 96 -7.40 6.90 -10.31
CA GLU A 96 -8.63 7.62 -10.03
C GLU A 96 -8.47 9.09 -10.42
N ASN A 97 -9.36 9.59 -11.27
CA ASN A 97 -9.41 11.00 -11.61
C ASN A 97 -10.02 11.78 -10.45
N LYS A 98 -9.15 12.46 -9.69
CA LYS A 98 -9.55 13.32 -8.58
C LYS A 98 -9.40 14.78 -8.96
N ILE A 99 -10.35 15.59 -8.50
CA ILE A 99 -10.23 17.05 -8.59
C ILE A 99 -9.03 17.48 -7.73
N ALA A 100 -8.14 18.27 -8.31
CA ALA A 100 -6.92 18.75 -7.65
C ALA A 100 -7.25 19.86 -6.62
N ILE A 101 -7.80 19.49 -5.47
CA ILE A 101 -8.06 20.39 -4.34
C ILE A 101 -6.89 20.29 -3.35
N TYR A 102 -6.35 21.43 -2.90
CA TYR A 102 -5.31 21.48 -1.88
C TYR A 102 -5.90 21.76 -0.48
N PRO A 103 -5.55 20.99 0.57
CA PRO A 103 -4.77 19.75 0.52
C PRO A 103 -5.56 18.60 -0.11
N SER A 104 -4.86 17.70 -0.79
CA SER A 104 -5.49 16.54 -1.45
C SER A 104 -5.37 15.28 -0.60
N TRP A 105 -5.98 14.18 -1.04
CA TRP A 105 -5.90 12.88 -0.38
C TRP A 105 -5.74 11.72 -1.35
N THR A 106 -5.02 10.71 -0.89
CA THR A 106 -4.76 9.44 -1.56
C THR A 106 -5.02 8.31 -0.59
N ILE A 107 -5.60 7.23 -1.08
CA ILE A 107 -5.94 6.05 -0.31
C ILE A 107 -5.07 4.88 -0.78
N ILE A 108 -4.52 4.16 0.18
CA ILE A 108 -3.88 2.85 -0.04
C ILE A 108 -4.79 1.79 0.59
N GLY A 109 -5.36 0.92 -0.23
CA GLY A 109 -6.08 -0.27 0.21
C GLY A 109 -5.13 -1.46 0.36
N VAL A 110 -5.36 -2.26 1.41
CA VAL A 110 -4.55 -3.43 1.73
C VAL A 110 -5.45 -4.58 2.19
N LYS A 111 -5.30 -5.75 1.56
CA LYS A 111 -5.92 -7.00 1.97
C LYS A 111 -4.99 -7.77 2.90
N PHE A 112 -5.39 -7.90 4.15
CA PHE A 112 -4.63 -8.57 5.19
C PHE A 112 -5.12 -10.01 5.39
N LYS A 113 -4.18 -10.95 5.41
CA LYS A 113 -4.40 -12.33 5.86
C LYS A 113 -4.26 -12.38 7.39
N THR A 114 -5.40 -12.31 8.08
CA THR A 114 -5.45 -12.50 9.55
C THR A 114 -5.56 -13.98 9.89
N LYS A 115 -5.55 -14.34 11.18
CA LYS A 115 -5.81 -15.71 11.61
C LYS A 115 -7.24 -16.19 11.32
N LYS A 116 -8.21 -15.28 11.29
CA LYS A 116 -9.64 -15.62 11.16
C LYS A 116 -10.12 -15.53 9.72
N ARG A 117 -9.69 -14.50 9.00
CA ARG A 117 -10.21 -14.14 7.68
C ARG A 117 -9.28 -13.19 6.93
N ILE A 118 -9.60 -12.95 5.66
CA ILE A 118 -9.04 -11.85 4.90
C ILE A 118 -9.86 -10.59 5.20
N VAL A 119 -9.20 -9.47 5.50
CA VAL A 119 -9.84 -8.17 5.73
C VAL A 119 -9.21 -7.10 4.85
N GLU A 120 -10.03 -6.22 4.28
CA GLU A 120 -9.58 -5.12 3.44
C GLU A 120 -9.69 -3.79 4.18
N LYS A 121 -8.54 -3.14 4.41
CA LYS A 121 -8.44 -1.85 5.10
C LYS A 121 -7.86 -0.79 4.19
N CYS A 122 -8.32 0.44 4.36
CA CYS A 122 -7.84 1.61 3.63
C CYS A 122 -7.14 2.58 4.56
N PHE A 123 -5.98 3.05 4.12
CA PHE A 123 -5.20 4.06 4.81
C PHE A 123 -5.29 5.37 4.03
N SER A 124 -5.95 6.37 4.61
CA SER A 124 -6.06 7.71 4.03
C SER A 124 -4.81 8.52 4.36
N ILE A 125 -4.19 9.06 3.31
CA ILE A 125 -2.97 9.87 3.39
C ILE A 125 -3.26 11.21 2.71
N GLN A 126 -3.10 12.29 3.47
CA GLN A 126 -3.22 13.65 2.97
C GLN A 126 -1.93 14.06 2.25
N ILE A 127 -2.07 14.71 1.10
CA ILE A 127 -1.00 15.37 0.34
C ILE A 127 -1.06 16.86 0.64
N GLY A 128 0.05 17.39 1.15
CA GLY A 128 0.13 18.81 1.49
C GLY A 128 -0.47 19.12 2.85
N THR A 129 0.08 20.12 3.53
CA THR A 129 -0.47 20.62 4.80
C THR A 129 -0.12 22.11 4.93
N THR A 130 -0.97 22.86 5.61
CA THR A 130 -0.66 24.23 6.02
C THR A 130 0.02 24.19 7.38
N GLY A 131 1.08 24.98 7.55
CA GLY A 131 1.72 25.18 8.85
C GLY A 131 1.91 26.66 9.12
N THR A 132 1.95 27.01 10.40
CA THR A 132 2.23 28.37 10.86
C THR A 132 3.71 28.50 11.17
N ILE A 133 4.36 29.59 10.74
CA ILE A 133 5.71 29.96 11.20
C ILE A 133 5.55 31.04 12.26
N HIS A 134 6.24 30.87 13.39
CA HIS A 134 6.33 31.88 14.43
C HIS A 134 7.67 32.60 14.28
N LEU A 135 7.65 33.91 14.07
CA LEU A 135 8.85 34.76 14.15
C LEU A 135 8.86 35.42 15.54
N LEU A 136 9.79 34.98 16.40
CA LEU A 136 10.23 35.68 17.63
C LEU A 136 9.13 36.46 18.38
N GLY A 137 8.16 35.75 18.98
CA GLY A 137 7.18 36.33 19.92
C GLY A 137 6.05 37.16 19.30
N TRP A 138 6.17 37.57 18.04
CA TRP A 138 5.11 38.27 17.31
C TRP A 138 4.19 37.27 16.59
N LYS A 139 2.88 37.55 16.52
CA LYS A 139 1.85 36.62 16.03
C LYS A 139 1.34 36.88 14.58
N PRO A 140 2.15 37.22 13.56
CA PRO A 140 1.65 37.10 12.19
C PRO A 140 1.66 35.62 11.79
N ALA A 141 0.49 35.00 11.67
CA ALA A 141 0.33 33.63 11.21
C ALA A 141 0.65 33.55 9.70
N LEU A 142 1.93 33.50 9.34
CA LEU A 142 2.33 33.24 7.96
C LEU A 142 2.05 31.75 7.66
N PHE A 143 1.01 31.51 6.87
CA PHE A 143 0.65 30.19 6.38
C PHE A 143 1.70 29.72 5.37
N LYS A 144 2.56 28.78 5.79
CA LYS A 144 3.47 28.09 4.88
C LYS A 144 2.86 26.77 4.45
N THR A 145 2.65 26.61 3.15
CA THR A 145 2.31 25.33 2.55
C THR A 145 3.51 24.39 2.66
N LYS A 146 3.25 23.14 3.04
CA LYS A 146 4.25 22.08 3.15
C LYS A 146 3.79 20.92 2.29
N ASN A 147 4.47 20.73 1.17
CA ASN A 147 4.25 19.58 0.29
C ASN A 147 4.86 18.33 0.93
N ARG A 148 4.09 17.66 1.79
CA ARG A 148 4.46 16.39 2.43
C ARG A 148 3.24 15.50 2.63
N LEU A 149 3.49 14.20 2.74
CA LEU A 149 2.48 13.22 3.10
C LEU A 149 2.20 13.23 4.61
N VAL A 150 0.92 13.12 4.97
CA VAL A 150 0.45 13.03 6.35
C VAL A 150 -0.59 11.93 6.47
N TYR A 151 -0.32 10.93 7.29
CA TYR A 151 -1.31 9.90 7.62
C TYR A 151 -2.53 10.52 8.32
N LYS A 152 -3.74 10.05 7.97
CA LYS A 152 -5.00 10.56 8.54
C LYS A 152 -5.76 9.50 9.33
N LYS A 153 -6.12 8.39 8.69
CA LYS A 153 -6.96 7.37 9.32
C LYS A 153 -6.90 6.02 8.59
N CYS A 154 -7.33 4.99 9.31
CA CYS A 154 -7.59 3.64 8.81
C CYS A 154 -9.10 3.36 8.92
N TYR A 155 -9.67 2.65 7.93
CA TYR A 155 -11.07 2.23 7.96
C TYR A 155 -11.29 1.01 7.05
N ASP A 156 -12.42 0.31 7.21
CA ASP A 156 -12.82 -0.80 6.34
C ASP A 156 -13.22 -0.31 4.95
N CYS A 157 -12.77 -1.00 3.90
CA CYS A 157 -13.03 -0.60 2.51
C CYS A 157 -13.11 -1.79 1.56
N ASN A 158 -14.02 -2.72 1.86
CA ASN A 158 -14.21 -3.93 1.05
C ASN A 158 -14.42 -3.59 -0.43
N GLY A 159 -13.63 -4.23 -1.31
CA GLY A 159 -13.71 -4.07 -2.76
C GLY A 159 -12.88 -2.93 -3.33
N PHE A 160 -12.21 -2.11 -2.50
CA PHE A 160 -11.42 -0.97 -2.97
C PHE A 160 -10.33 -1.37 -3.96
N ILE A 161 -9.50 -2.38 -3.64
CA ILE A 161 -8.40 -2.82 -4.49
C ILE A 161 -8.92 -3.33 -5.84
N ALA A 162 -10.01 -4.09 -5.84
CA ALA A 162 -10.62 -4.59 -7.07
C ALA A 162 -11.09 -3.44 -7.96
N LEU A 163 -11.80 -2.47 -7.36
CA LEU A 163 -12.24 -1.26 -8.06
C LEU A 163 -11.07 -0.45 -8.64
N GLN A 164 -10.01 -0.23 -7.85
CA GLN A 164 -8.88 0.58 -8.32
C GLN A 164 -8.06 -0.12 -9.41
N LYS A 165 -7.98 -1.46 -9.38
CA LYS A 165 -7.42 -2.23 -10.49
C LYS A 165 -8.25 -2.02 -11.75
N LEU A 166 -9.58 -2.11 -11.67
CA LEU A 166 -10.48 -1.85 -12.80
C LEU A 166 -10.34 -0.42 -13.35
N ASN A 167 -10.20 0.59 -12.48
CA ASN A 167 -9.99 1.98 -12.88
C ASN A 167 -8.72 2.16 -13.74
N CYS A 168 -7.69 1.33 -13.52
CA CYS A 168 -6.46 1.37 -14.33
C CYS A 168 -6.58 0.63 -15.67
N PHE A 169 -7.63 -0.15 -15.91
CA PHE A 169 -7.86 -0.90 -17.15
C PHE A 169 -9.20 -0.49 -17.79
N PRO A 170 -9.29 0.70 -18.41
CA PRO A 170 -10.55 1.25 -18.90
C PRO A 170 -11.17 0.49 -20.09
N TYR A 171 -10.44 -0.43 -20.73
CA TYR A 171 -10.88 -1.12 -21.96
C TYR A 171 -11.97 -2.17 -21.76
N SER A 172 -12.29 -2.61 -20.54
CA SER A 172 -13.37 -3.60 -20.34
C SER A 172 -14.77 -2.98 -20.21
N LYS A 173 -14.90 -1.68 -19.91
CA LYS A 173 -16.20 -1.08 -19.56
C LYS A 173 -17.02 -0.56 -20.75
N LYS A 174 -16.37 -0.18 -21.85
CA LYS A 174 -17.08 0.35 -23.02
C LYS A 174 -17.75 -0.74 -23.85
N ASP A 175 -17.18 -1.95 -23.89
CA ASP A 175 -17.69 -3.02 -24.75
C ASP A 175 -18.90 -3.75 -24.15
N THR A 176 -19.03 -3.79 -22.81
CA THR A 176 -20.17 -4.44 -22.12
C THR A 176 -21.43 -3.58 -22.11
N ILE A 177 -21.31 -2.25 -22.03
CA ILE A 177 -22.47 -1.33 -22.04
C ILE A 177 -23.13 -1.29 -23.41
N VAL A 178 -22.35 -1.48 -24.49
CA VAL A 178 -22.90 -1.58 -25.85
C VAL A 178 -23.63 -2.92 -26.01
N THR A 179 -23.08 -4.04 -25.55
CA THR A 179 -23.73 -5.35 -25.71
C THR A 179 -25.02 -5.52 -24.88
N GLU A 180 -25.09 -4.97 -23.66
CA GLU A 180 -26.33 -5.01 -22.86
C GLU A 180 -27.46 -4.12 -23.42
N LYS A 181 -27.12 -3.04 -24.12
CA LYS A 181 -28.14 -2.17 -24.75
C LYS A 181 -28.76 -2.79 -26.00
N PHE A 182 -28.02 -3.63 -26.72
CA PHE A 182 -28.53 -4.33 -27.91
C PHE A 182 -29.38 -5.56 -27.55
N ASN A 183 -29.03 -6.31 -26.50
CA ASN A 183 -29.78 -7.52 -26.10
C ASN A 183 -31.07 -7.26 -25.30
N LYS A 184 -31.49 -5.99 -25.16
CA LYS A 184 -32.73 -5.60 -24.45
C LYS A 184 -33.79 -5.02 -25.38
N LEU A 185 -33.56 -5.12 -26.69
CA LEU A 185 -34.43 -4.63 -27.77
C LEU A 185 -34.86 -5.75 -28.74
N GLU A 186 -34.63 -7.02 -28.39
CA GLU A 186 -35.20 -8.20 -29.08
C GLU A 186 -36.22 -8.91 -28.19
#